data_AF-A0A6N7AGB2-F1
#
_entry.id   AF-A0A6N7AGB2-F1
#
_cell.length_a   1.000
_cell.length_b   1.000
_cell.length_c   1.000
_cell.angle_alpha   90.00
_cell.angle_beta   90.00
_cell.angle_gamma   90.00
#
_symmetry.space_group_name_H-M   'P 1'
#
loop_
_entity.id
_entity.type
_entity.pdbx_description
1 polymer ?
#
loop_
_entity_poly.entity_id
_entity_poly.type
_entity_poly.pdbx_seq_one_letter_code
_entity_poly.pdbx_strand_id
1 'polypeptide(L)'
;MTRDEVQHVVDRLMAVVEQDQALGDPRVPGVVLTWSRICEDVPDGTLKTLIPGIVRLLFRKRETAMRLEACGLRPGLALQHEAIAPYIVAFRRMRGIRRNGGAVDASRLLVETRQELRDLNSRFHQALDEALRLQEENRRLRIEVKRCQTEMAEHRRAATLARGELEEVATKALNKLALALQNLKESMERRLSDPQSSLIERASLAVQSYYMVLEDLGHGPEAMKLARRILGTHLAAVELC
;
A
#
# COMPACT_ATOMS: atom_id res chain seq x y z
N MET A 1 25.37 14.56 -23.40
CA MET A 1 25.32 13.31 -24.17
C MET A 1 24.37 13.54 -25.33
N THR A 2 24.87 13.44 -26.55
CA THR A 2 24.06 13.71 -27.75
C THR A 2 23.17 12.52 -28.04
N ARG A 3 22.05 12.75 -28.73
CA ARG A 3 21.13 11.67 -29.15
C ARG A 3 21.85 10.63 -30.02
N ASP A 4 22.87 11.06 -30.75
CA ASP A 4 23.66 10.24 -31.67
C ASP A 4 24.59 9.27 -30.92
N GLU A 5 25.15 9.67 -29.77
CA GLU A 5 25.97 8.80 -28.91
C GLU A 5 25.17 7.62 -28.34
N VAL A 6 23.91 7.86 -27.92
CA VAL A 6 23.01 6.79 -27.45
C VAL A 6 22.73 5.81 -28.57
N GLN A 7 22.37 6.33 -29.75
CA GLN A 7 21.96 5.51 -30.88
C GLN A 7 23.11 4.60 -31.33
N HIS A 8 24.33 5.13 -31.39
CA HIS A 8 25.50 4.37 -31.77
C HIS A 8 25.81 3.21 -30.81
N VAL A 9 25.63 3.41 -29.51
CA VAL A 9 25.78 2.35 -28.49
C VAL A 9 24.70 1.29 -28.63
N VAL A 10 23.45 1.71 -28.91
CA VAL A 10 22.34 0.78 -29.16
C VAL A 10 22.62 -0.06 -30.40
N ASP A 11 23.06 0.55 -31.50
CA ASP A 11 23.33 -0.13 -32.76
C ASP A 11 24.46 -1.16 -32.61
N ARG A 12 25.55 -0.78 -31.92
CA ARG A 12 26.65 -1.70 -31.60
C ARG A 12 26.21 -2.83 -30.67
N LEU A 13 25.39 -2.54 -29.67
CA LEU A 13 24.85 -3.56 -28.76
C LEU A 13 23.98 -4.57 -29.52
N MET A 14 23.11 -4.09 -30.41
CA MET A 14 22.25 -4.95 -31.21
C MET A 14 23.06 -5.80 -32.20
N ALA A 15 24.09 -5.23 -32.84
CA ALA A 15 24.99 -5.99 -33.71
C ALA A 15 25.73 -7.12 -32.97
N VAL A 16 26.10 -6.90 -31.70
CA VAL A 16 26.71 -7.93 -30.85
C VAL A 16 25.71 -9.00 -30.43
N VAL A 17 24.46 -8.61 -30.14
CA VAL A 17 23.36 -9.52 -29.81
C VAL A 17 23.01 -10.40 -31.02
N GLU A 18 23.06 -9.87 -32.23
CA GLU A 18 22.86 -10.63 -33.47
C GLU A 18 23.96 -11.66 -33.74
N GLN A 19 25.14 -11.48 -33.13
CA GLN A 19 26.26 -12.41 -33.21
C GLN A 19 26.30 -13.41 -32.04
N ASP A 20 25.25 -13.47 -31.22
CA ASP A 20 25.12 -14.34 -30.05
C ASP A 20 26.30 -14.24 -29.06
N GLN A 21 26.94 -13.08 -28.95
CA GLN A 21 28.06 -12.91 -28.02
C GLN A 21 27.58 -12.77 -26.58
N ALA A 22 28.37 -13.29 -25.64
CA ALA A 22 28.07 -13.20 -24.22
C ALA A 22 28.16 -11.75 -23.71
N LEU A 23 27.11 -11.30 -23.03
CA LEU A 23 26.98 -9.95 -22.43
C LEU A 23 26.68 -10.00 -20.93
N GLY A 24 26.41 -11.18 -20.38
CA GLY A 24 25.86 -11.37 -19.04
C GLY A 24 26.79 -11.00 -17.88
N ASP A 25 27.87 -11.75 -17.67
CA ASP A 25 28.73 -11.58 -16.50
C ASP A 25 29.97 -10.72 -16.83
N PRO A 26 30.05 -9.47 -16.36
CA PRO A 26 31.20 -8.59 -16.60
C PRO A 26 32.45 -9.01 -15.81
N ARG A 27 32.46 -10.14 -15.10
CA ARG A 27 33.69 -10.76 -14.57
C ARG A 27 34.43 -11.58 -15.62
N VAL A 28 33.73 -12.01 -16.67
CA VAL A 28 34.30 -12.80 -17.75
C VAL A 28 35.09 -11.86 -18.68
N PRO A 29 36.40 -12.10 -18.93
CA PRO A 29 37.23 -11.19 -19.73
C PRO A 29 36.68 -10.90 -21.13
N GLY A 30 36.08 -11.91 -21.79
CA GLY A 30 35.45 -11.75 -23.10
C GLY A 30 34.26 -10.78 -23.06
N VAL A 31 33.40 -10.88 -22.04
CA VAL A 31 32.22 -10.02 -21.86
C VAL A 31 32.65 -8.56 -21.65
N VAL A 32 33.65 -8.32 -20.80
CA VAL A 32 34.19 -6.97 -20.57
C VAL A 32 34.80 -6.39 -21.84
N LEU A 33 35.52 -7.20 -22.61
CA LEU A 33 36.10 -6.77 -23.89
C LEU A 33 35.00 -6.35 -24.87
N THR A 34 33.95 -7.15 -25.00
CA THR A 34 32.80 -6.86 -25.87
C THR A 34 32.10 -5.57 -25.45
N TRP A 35 31.79 -5.41 -24.17
CA TRP A 35 31.22 -4.18 -23.64
C TRP A 35 32.13 -2.96 -23.81
N SER A 36 33.45 -3.14 -23.67
CA SER A 36 34.41 -2.06 -23.88
C SER A 36 34.45 -1.55 -25.33
N ARG A 37 34.21 -2.45 -26.32
CA ARG A 37 34.07 -2.12 -27.74
C ARG A 37 32.75 -1.44 -28.04
N ILE A 38 31.64 -1.97 -27.50
CA ILE A 38 30.30 -1.34 -27.65
C ILE A 38 30.35 0.12 -27.21
N CYS A 39 31.00 0.37 -26.06
CA CYS A 39 31.05 1.69 -25.45
C CYS A 39 32.24 2.54 -25.87
N GLU A 40 33.08 2.15 -26.85
CA GLU A 40 34.43 2.72 -27.13
C GLU A 40 34.51 4.25 -27.05
N ASP A 41 33.53 4.95 -27.64
CA ASP A 41 33.50 6.42 -27.75
C ASP A 41 32.78 7.13 -26.58
N VAL A 42 32.31 6.37 -25.59
CA VAL A 42 31.56 6.90 -24.45
C VAL A 42 32.49 7.22 -23.28
N PRO A 43 32.43 8.44 -22.69
CA PRO A 43 33.17 8.79 -21.49
C PRO A 43 32.81 7.92 -20.28
N ASP A 44 33.83 7.55 -19.49
CA ASP A 44 33.67 6.65 -18.34
C ASP A 44 32.64 7.12 -17.31
N GLY A 45 32.55 8.44 -17.08
CA GLY A 45 31.59 9.04 -16.15
C GLY A 45 30.13 8.82 -16.54
N THR A 46 29.87 8.56 -17.82
CA THR A 46 28.53 8.44 -18.39
C THR A 46 28.04 6.99 -18.46
N LEU A 47 28.96 6.01 -18.42
CA LEU A 47 28.64 4.58 -18.53
C LEU A 47 27.67 4.10 -17.45
N LYS A 48 27.80 4.62 -16.21
CA LYS A 48 27.00 4.20 -15.05
C LYS A 48 25.51 4.44 -15.23
N THR A 49 25.14 5.52 -15.93
CA THR A 49 23.74 5.86 -16.21
C THR A 49 23.30 5.31 -17.56
N LEU A 50 24.20 5.28 -18.54
CA LEU A 50 23.89 4.90 -19.92
C LEU A 50 23.55 3.42 -20.05
N ILE A 51 24.42 2.54 -19.54
CA ILE A 51 24.29 1.09 -19.76
C ILE A 51 23.01 0.53 -19.14
N PRO A 52 22.68 0.80 -17.85
CA PRO A 52 21.42 0.32 -17.28
C PRO A 52 20.20 0.91 -17.98
N GLY A 53 20.26 2.16 -18.41
CA GLY A 53 19.18 2.83 -19.13
C GLY A 53 18.87 2.17 -20.47
N ILE A 54 19.90 1.95 -21.30
CA ILE A 54 19.76 1.28 -22.60
C ILE A 54 19.25 -0.15 -22.44
N VAL A 55 19.86 -0.94 -21.56
CA VAL A 55 19.49 -2.35 -21.36
C VAL A 55 18.03 -2.46 -20.90
N ARG A 56 17.60 -1.64 -19.94
CA ARG A 56 16.19 -1.60 -19.49
C ARG A 56 15.22 -1.17 -20.59
N LEU A 57 15.62 -0.22 -21.44
CA LEU A 57 14.81 0.22 -22.57
C LEU A 57 14.61 -0.93 -23.57
N LEU A 58 15.68 -1.66 -23.89
CA LEU A 58 15.64 -2.75 -24.86
C LEU A 58 14.83 -3.95 -24.35
N PHE A 59 14.85 -4.24 -23.05
CA PHE A 59 14.00 -5.26 -22.44
C PHE A 59 12.49 -4.98 -22.56
N ARG A 60 12.07 -3.75 -22.88
CA ARG A 60 10.64 -3.45 -23.14
C ARG A 60 10.13 -4.05 -24.45
N LYS A 61 11.02 -4.36 -25.39
CA LYS A 61 10.67 -4.97 -26.68
C LYS A 61 10.81 -6.49 -26.57
N ARG A 62 9.70 -7.23 -26.73
CA ARG A 62 9.64 -8.68 -26.51
C ARG A 62 10.66 -9.47 -27.34
N GLU A 63 10.83 -9.12 -28.61
CA GLU A 63 11.78 -9.79 -29.51
C GLU A 63 13.24 -9.56 -29.08
N THR A 64 13.57 -8.33 -28.70
CA THR A 64 14.91 -7.96 -28.21
C THR A 64 15.18 -8.58 -26.84
N ALA A 65 14.18 -8.66 -25.97
CA ALA A 65 14.30 -9.25 -24.63
C ALA A 65 14.77 -10.71 -24.69
N MET A 66 14.17 -11.54 -25.56
CA MET A 66 14.57 -12.94 -25.71
C MET A 66 16.02 -13.09 -26.17
N ARG A 67 16.48 -12.23 -27.09
CA ARG A 67 17.86 -12.26 -27.57
C ARG A 67 18.85 -11.77 -26.50
N LEU A 68 18.50 -10.73 -25.76
CA LEU A 68 19.32 -10.25 -24.63
C LEU A 68 19.45 -11.31 -23.54
N GLU A 69 18.38 -12.06 -23.26
CA GLU A 69 18.39 -13.20 -22.34
C GLU A 69 19.32 -14.33 -22.84
N ALA A 70 19.28 -14.63 -24.15
CA ALA A 70 20.20 -15.60 -24.75
C ALA A 70 21.68 -15.17 -24.62
N CYS A 71 21.97 -13.87 -24.70
CA CYS A 71 23.30 -13.30 -24.45
C CYS A 71 23.67 -13.22 -22.94
N GLY A 72 22.76 -13.63 -22.04
CA GLY A 72 23.01 -13.74 -20.60
C GLY A 72 22.62 -12.52 -19.75
N LEU A 73 21.96 -11.51 -20.32
CA LEU A 73 21.39 -10.39 -19.56
C LEU A 73 20.01 -10.77 -19.02
N ARG A 74 19.70 -10.47 -17.76
CA ARG A 74 18.40 -10.84 -17.17
C ARG A 74 17.56 -9.62 -16.78
N PRO A 75 16.29 -9.53 -17.21
CA PRO A 75 15.44 -8.37 -16.91
C PRO A 75 15.19 -8.16 -15.41
N GLY A 76 15.16 -9.25 -14.63
CA GLY A 76 14.97 -9.22 -13.18
C GLY A 76 16.23 -8.90 -12.36
N LEU A 77 17.41 -8.82 -12.97
CA LEU A 77 18.67 -8.57 -12.27
C LEU A 77 19.18 -7.15 -12.55
N ALA A 78 18.52 -6.13 -12.00
CA ALA A 78 18.92 -4.73 -12.18
C ALA A 78 20.38 -4.47 -11.78
N LEU A 79 20.86 -5.14 -10.72
CA LEU A 79 22.24 -5.07 -10.24
C LEU A 79 23.25 -5.62 -11.24
N GLN A 80 22.87 -6.60 -12.07
CA GLN A 80 23.72 -7.11 -13.14
C GLN A 80 24.07 -5.99 -14.12
N HIS A 81 23.07 -5.23 -14.55
CA HIS A 81 23.24 -4.15 -15.52
C HIS A 81 24.05 -2.98 -14.95
N GLU A 82 23.86 -2.67 -13.67
CA GLU A 82 24.59 -1.62 -12.95
C GLU A 82 26.07 -1.98 -12.72
N ALA A 83 26.38 -3.26 -12.58
CA ALA A 83 27.74 -3.74 -12.38
C ALA A 83 28.63 -3.59 -13.65
N ILE A 84 28.04 -3.60 -14.85
CA ILE A 84 28.80 -3.62 -16.12
C ILE A 84 29.73 -2.40 -16.25
N ALA A 85 29.23 -1.20 -15.97
CA ALA A 85 29.98 0.05 -16.14
C ALA A 85 31.28 0.09 -15.32
N PRO A 86 31.29 -0.19 -14.00
CA PRO A 86 32.50 -0.30 -13.20
C PRO A 86 33.58 -1.23 -13.80
N TYR A 87 33.21 -2.40 -14.32
CA TYR A 87 34.16 -3.34 -14.92
C TYR A 87 34.77 -2.80 -16.22
N ILE A 88 33.99 -2.12 -17.06
CA ILE A 88 34.51 -1.47 -18.28
C ILE A 88 35.53 -0.38 -17.92
N VAL A 89 35.19 0.47 -16.95
CA VAL A 89 36.07 1.57 -16.50
C VAL A 89 37.39 1.00 -15.97
N ALA A 90 37.33 -0.01 -15.12
CA ALA A 90 38.53 -0.68 -14.60
C ALA A 90 39.37 -1.29 -15.74
N PHE A 91 38.74 -1.95 -16.71
CA PHE A 91 39.41 -2.53 -17.86
C PHE A 91 40.11 -1.50 -18.75
N ARG A 92 39.45 -0.38 -19.05
CA ARG A 92 40.03 0.71 -19.85
C ARG A 92 41.25 1.31 -19.17
N ARG A 93 41.17 1.57 -17.85
CA ARG A 93 42.30 2.04 -17.05
C ARG A 93 43.48 1.08 -17.11
N MET A 94 43.24 -0.22 -16.87
CA MET A 94 44.29 -1.25 -16.96
C MET A 94 44.93 -1.34 -18.35
N ARG A 95 44.13 -1.24 -19.42
CA ARG A 95 44.61 -1.27 -20.81
C ARG A 95 45.45 -0.05 -21.16
N GLY A 96 45.07 1.14 -20.69
CA GLY A 96 45.85 2.37 -20.86
C GLY A 96 47.24 2.26 -20.24
N ILE A 97 47.34 1.70 -19.04
CA ILE A 97 48.61 1.53 -18.31
C ILE A 97 49.55 0.55 -19.03
N ARG A 98 49.02 -0.59 -19.50
CA ARG A 98 49.82 -1.56 -20.27
C ARG A 98 50.36 -0.96 -21.57
N ARG A 99 49.63 -0.04 -22.20
CA ARG A 99 50.09 0.69 -23.40
C ARG A 99 51.16 1.73 -23.08
N ASN A 100 51.12 2.32 -21.88
CA ASN A 100 52.04 3.38 -21.46
C ASN A 100 53.32 2.89 -20.76
N GLY A 101 53.55 1.57 -20.67
CA GLY A 101 54.85 0.98 -20.35
C GLY A 101 55.34 1.00 -18.88
N GLY A 102 54.53 1.48 -17.92
CA GLY A 102 54.95 1.57 -16.51
C GLY A 102 54.68 0.30 -15.69
N ALA A 103 55.67 -0.58 -15.52
CA ALA A 103 55.56 -1.76 -14.64
C ALA A 103 55.37 -1.39 -13.14
N VAL A 104 55.90 -0.23 -12.72
CA VAL A 104 55.76 0.29 -11.35
C VAL A 104 54.38 0.93 -11.12
N ASP A 105 53.86 1.66 -12.11
CA ASP A 105 52.50 2.22 -12.08
C ASP A 105 51.43 1.12 -12.10
N ALA A 106 51.66 0.03 -12.84
CA ALA A 106 50.75 -1.11 -12.87
C ALA A 106 50.58 -1.78 -11.50
N SER A 107 51.66 -1.94 -10.71
CA SER A 107 51.58 -2.53 -9.37
C SER A 107 50.84 -1.64 -8.38
N ARG A 108 51.10 -0.31 -8.39
CA ARG A 108 50.39 0.64 -7.52
C ARG A 108 48.89 0.67 -7.85
N LEU A 109 48.54 0.69 -9.13
CA LEU A 109 47.15 0.77 -9.57
C LEU A 109 46.39 -0.55 -9.38
N LEU A 110 47.07 -1.70 -9.41
CA LEU A 110 46.50 -2.99 -9.00
C LEU A 110 46.16 -3.02 -7.49
N VAL A 111 46.96 -2.37 -6.66
CA VAL A 111 46.67 -2.22 -5.23
C VAL A 111 45.47 -1.29 -5.04
N GLU A 112 45.43 -0.15 -5.73
CA GLU A 112 44.32 0.80 -5.69
C GLU A 112 43.01 0.16 -6.18
N THR A 113 43.00 -0.55 -7.31
CA THR A 113 41.80 -1.26 -7.80
C THR A 113 41.38 -2.40 -6.89
N ARG A 114 42.31 -3.13 -6.24
CA ARG A 114 41.95 -4.13 -5.22
C ARG A 114 41.29 -3.48 -4.01
N GLN A 115 41.75 -2.30 -3.61
CA GLN A 115 41.13 -1.55 -2.52
C GLN A 115 39.74 -1.05 -2.92
N GLU A 116 39.59 -0.46 -4.11
CA GLU A 116 38.29 -0.04 -4.65
C GLU A 116 37.31 -1.22 -4.75
N LEU A 117 37.76 -2.41 -5.16
CA LEU A 117 36.93 -3.62 -5.19
C LEU A 117 36.52 -4.09 -3.79
N ARG A 118 37.41 -4.00 -2.80
CA ARG A 118 37.09 -4.33 -1.40
C ARG A 118 36.07 -3.34 -0.83
N ASP A 119 36.27 -2.06 -1.07
CA ASP A 119 35.36 -1.00 -0.61
C ASP A 119 34.00 -1.13 -1.29
N LEU A 120 33.96 -1.43 -2.60
CA LEU A 120 32.73 -1.69 -3.33
C LEU A 120 32.01 -2.94 -2.81
N ASN A 121 32.75 -4.02 -2.55
CA ASN A 121 32.17 -5.24 -2.01
C ASN A 121 31.61 -5.02 -0.60
N SER A 122 32.31 -4.23 0.24
CA SER A 122 31.83 -3.83 1.56
C SER A 122 30.52 -3.03 1.47
N ARG A 123 30.44 -2.03 0.59
CA ARG A 123 29.21 -1.26 0.34
C ARG A 123 28.08 -2.13 -0.19
N PHE A 124 28.40 -3.11 -1.04
CA PHE A 124 27.41 -4.05 -1.56
C PHE A 124 26.84 -4.94 -0.45
N HIS A 125 27.68 -5.48 0.42
CA HIS A 125 27.23 -6.24 1.59
C HIS A 125 26.38 -5.39 2.53
N GLN A 126 26.78 -4.15 2.82
CA GLN A 126 25.98 -3.22 3.63
C GLN A 126 24.60 -2.96 3.01
N ALA A 127 24.54 -2.72 1.70
CA ALA A 127 23.28 -2.50 1.00
C ALA A 127 22.38 -3.75 0.99
N LEU A 128 22.96 -4.95 0.90
CA LEU A 128 22.22 -6.20 1.02
C LEU A 128 21.66 -6.40 2.43
N ASP A 129 22.46 -6.15 3.46
CA ASP A 129 22.02 -6.27 4.85
C ASP A 129 20.89 -5.28 5.16
N GLU A 130 20.99 -4.05 4.66
CA GLU A 130 19.94 -3.04 4.78
C GLU A 130 18.67 -3.46 4.03
N ALA A 131 18.79 -3.98 2.81
CA ALA A 131 17.65 -4.48 2.03
C ALA A 131 16.95 -5.65 2.73
N LEU A 132 17.69 -6.59 3.31
CA LEU A 132 17.13 -7.70 4.08
C LEU A 132 16.43 -7.19 5.34
N ARG A 133 16.99 -6.20 6.04
CA ARG A 133 16.35 -5.57 7.20
C ARG A 133 15.02 -4.91 6.83
N LEU A 134 15.02 -4.12 5.75
CA LEU A 134 13.82 -3.46 5.24
C LEU A 134 12.76 -4.46 4.74
N GLN A 135 13.18 -5.59 4.18
CA GLN A 135 12.27 -6.66 3.78
C GLN A 135 11.59 -7.30 5.00
N GLU A 136 12.33 -7.55 6.07
CA GLU A 136 11.77 -8.11 7.30
C GLU A 136 10.83 -7.11 8.00
N GLU A 137 11.18 -5.83 8.03
CA GLU A 137 10.32 -4.77 8.54
C GLU A 137 9.01 -4.65 7.72
N ASN A 138 9.11 -4.67 6.39
CA ASN A 138 7.93 -4.71 5.52
C ASN A 138 7.05 -5.95 5.78
N ARG A 139 7.66 -7.11 6.05
CA ARG A 139 6.92 -8.33 6.38
C ARG A 139 6.15 -8.16 7.69
N ARG A 140 6.79 -7.61 8.72
CA ARG A 140 6.15 -7.32 10.02
C ARG A 140 4.99 -6.33 9.88
N LEU A 141 5.21 -5.21 9.20
CA LEU A 141 4.18 -4.20 8.97
C LEU A 141 2.98 -4.78 8.20
N ARG A 142 3.21 -5.65 7.21
CA ARG A 142 2.11 -6.33 6.49
C ARG A 142 1.27 -7.24 7.41
N ILE A 143 1.90 -7.89 8.38
CA ILE A 143 1.19 -8.72 9.37
C ILE A 143 0.36 -7.84 10.30
N GLU A 144 0.93 -6.73 10.78
CA GLU A 144 0.22 -5.78 11.63
C GLU A 144 -0.96 -5.13 10.92
N VAL A 145 -0.78 -4.69 9.67
CA VAL A 145 -1.87 -4.13 8.85
C VAL A 145 -2.99 -5.14 8.69
N LYS A 146 -2.68 -6.42 8.43
CA LYS A 146 -3.71 -7.47 8.35
C LYS A 146 -4.42 -7.66 9.69
N ARG A 147 -3.70 -7.63 10.81
CA ARG A 147 -4.29 -7.74 12.16
C ARG A 147 -5.28 -6.59 12.40
N CYS A 148 -4.86 -5.35 12.17
CA CYS A 148 -5.70 -4.17 12.35
C CYS A 148 -6.92 -4.18 11.41
N GLN A 149 -6.77 -4.65 10.17
CA GLN A 149 -7.90 -4.79 9.25
C GLN A 149 -8.95 -5.80 9.76
N THR A 150 -8.49 -6.92 10.33
CA THR A 150 -9.38 -7.91 10.95
C THR A 150 -10.10 -7.32 12.18
N GLU A 151 -9.36 -6.69 13.09
CA GLU A 151 -9.93 -6.03 14.29
C GLU A 151 -10.96 -4.96 13.90
N MET A 152 -10.66 -4.12 12.90
CA MET A 152 -11.60 -3.13 12.38
C MET A 152 -12.87 -3.77 11.80
N ALA A 153 -12.74 -4.90 11.09
CA ALA A 153 -13.88 -5.61 10.53
C ALA A 153 -14.76 -6.21 11.64
N GLU A 154 -14.15 -6.75 12.69
CA GLU A 154 -14.86 -7.28 13.86
C GLU A 154 -15.61 -6.16 14.61
N HIS A 155 -14.96 -5.04 14.89
CA HIS A 155 -15.61 -3.90 15.53
C HIS A 155 -16.77 -3.33 14.70
N ARG A 156 -16.63 -3.27 13.37
CA ARG A 156 -17.74 -2.85 12.50
C ARG A 156 -18.91 -3.81 12.55
N ARG A 157 -18.65 -5.12 12.58
CA ARG A 157 -19.71 -6.14 12.72
C ARG A 157 -20.39 -6.01 14.07
N ALA A 158 -19.63 -5.88 15.16
CA ALA A 158 -20.17 -5.69 16.50
C ALA A 158 -21.04 -4.42 16.59
N ALA A 159 -20.57 -3.30 16.04
CA ALA A 159 -21.35 -2.05 15.99
C ALA A 159 -22.64 -2.19 15.18
N THR A 160 -22.61 -2.93 14.06
CA THR A 160 -23.79 -3.19 13.25
C THR A 160 -24.81 -4.04 13.99
N LEU A 161 -24.36 -5.09 14.70
CA LEU A 161 -25.23 -5.95 15.51
C LEU A 161 -25.85 -5.15 16.66
N ALA A 162 -25.04 -4.39 17.42
CA ALA A 162 -25.52 -3.57 18.52
C ALA A 162 -26.54 -2.52 18.04
N ARG A 163 -26.32 -1.92 16.86
CA ARG A 163 -27.30 -1.01 16.26
C ARG A 163 -28.62 -1.71 15.92
N GLY A 164 -28.55 -2.92 15.35
CA GLY A 164 -29.75 -3.72 15.07
C GLY A 164 -30.53 -4.08 16.34
N GLU A 165 -29.83 -4.45 17.41
CA GLU A 165 -30.44 -4.72 18.72
C GLU A 165 -31.11 -3.48 19.31
N LEU A 166 -30.46 -2.30 19.21
CA LEU A 166 -31.04 -1.02 19.63
C LEU A 166 -32.30 -0.67 18.83
N GLU A 167 -32.29 -0.87 17.50
CA GLU A 167 -33.46 -0.66 16.65
C GLU A 167 -34.63 -1.60 17.00
N GLU A 168 -34.33 -2.85 17.37
CA GLU A 168 -35.34 -3.81 17.84
C GLU A 168 -35.94 -3.37 19.19
N VAL A 169 -35.10 -2.93 20.14
CA VAL A 169 -35.56 -2.39 21.43
C VAL A 169 -36.43 -1.15 21.23
N ALA A 170 -36.01 -0.23 20.36
CA ALA A 170 -36.78 0.97 20.01
C ALA A 170 -38.15 0.59 19.42
N THR A 171 -38.19 -0.38 18.50
CA THR A 171 -39.45 -0.86 17.91
C THR A 171 -40.39 -1.47 18.97
N LYS A 172 -39.84 -2.28 19.89
CA LYS A 172 -40.62 -2.85 21.01
C LYS A 172 -41.12 -1.77 21.96
N ALA A 173 -40.30 -0.77 22.27
CA ALA A 173 -40.68 0.35 23.12
C ALA A 173 -41.77 1.22 22.46
N LEU A 174 -41.70 1.48 21.15
CA LEU A 174 -42.75 2.18 20.40
C LEU A 174 -44.09 1.43 20.44
N ASN A 175 -44.07 0.11 20.29
CA ASN A 175 -45.29 -0.70 20.38
C ASN A 175 -45.90 -0.67 21.79
N LYS A 176 -45.06 -0.74 22.83
CA LYS A 176 -45.51 -0.63 24.23
C LYS A 176 -46.03 0.77 24.54
N LEU A 177 -45.39 1.82 24.02
CA LEU A 177 -45.88 3.20 24.12
C LEU A 177 -47.24 3.34 23.45
N ALA A 178 -47.44 2.79 22.25
CA ALA A 178 -48.73 2.83 21.55
C ALA A 178 -49.86 2.25 22.41
N LEU A 179 -49.61 1.07 23.01
CA LEU A 179 -50.57 0.42 23.89
C LEU A 179 -50.84 1.22 25.17
N ALA A 180 -49.79 1.77 25.79
CA ALA A 180 -49.92 2.61 26.98
C ALA A 180 -50.74 3.88 26.70
N LEU A 181 -50.52 4.51 25.54
CA LEU A 181 -51.28 5.68 25.09
C LEU A 181 -52.75 5.35 24.82
N GLN A 182 -53.04 4.18 24.23
CA GLN A 182 -54.42 3.70 24.05
C GLN A 182 -55.12 3.48 25.39
N ASN A 183 -54.45 2.79 26.34
CA ASN A 183 -54.98 2.58 27.68
C ASN A 183 -55.22 3.91 28.42
N LEU A 184 -54.31 4.87 28.26
CA LEU A 184 -54.45 6.21 28.84
C LEU A 184 -55.68 6.93 28.25
N LYS A 185 -55.84 6.91 26.92
CA LYS A 185 -57.01 7.49 26.26
C LYS A 185 -58.32 6.88 26.77
N GLU A 186 -58.42 5.55 26.79
CA GLU A 186 -59.61 4.86 27.30
C GLU A 186 -59.89 5.21 28.76
N SER A 187 -58.84 5.30 29.59
CA SER A 187 -58.99 5.65 31.01
C SER A 187 -59.45 7.10 31.18
N MET A 188 -58.98 8.03 30.34
CA MET A 188 -59.45 9.42 30.32
C MET A 188 -60.91 9.53 29.88
N GLU A 189 -61.34 8.75 28.88
CA GLU A 189 -62.74 8.70 28.44
C GLU A 189 -63.65 8.12 29.53
N ARG A 190 -63.20 7.08 30.25
CA ARG A 190 -63.94 6.46 31.37
C ARG A 190 -63.96 7.30 32.64
N ARG A 191 -63.08 8.31 32.79
CA ARG A 191 -63.05 9.21 33.95
C ARG A 191 -64.37 9.93 34.19
N LEU A 192 -65.16 10.15 33.12
CA LEU A 192 -66.50 10.71 33.19
C LEU A 192 -67.47 9.83 33.99
N SER A 193 -67.18 8.53 34.13
CA SER A 193 -68.03 7.54 34.81
C SER A 193 -67.48 7.10 36.16
N ASP A 194 -66.17 7.14 36.40
CA ASP A 194 -65.54 6.82 37.70
C ASP A 194 -64.36 7.77 38.02
N PRO A 195 -64.60 8.83 38.81
CA PRO A 195 -63.59 9.84 39.12
C PRO A 195 -62.45 9.37 40.04
N GLN A 196 -62.62 8.27 40.79
CA GLN A 196 -61.64 7.79 41.77
C GLN A 196 -60.69 6.72 41.21
N SER A 197 -60.78 6.42 39.91
CA SER A 197 -59.99 5.37 39.29
C SER A 197 -58.50 5.72 39.19
N SER A 198 -57.64 4.96 39.89
CA SER A 198 -56.17 5.03 39.78
C SER A 198 -55.60 4.46 38.45
N LEU A 199 -56.47 4.13 37.49
CA LEU A 199 -56.07 3.62 36.18
C LEU A 199 -55.38 4.69 35.33
N ILE A 200 -55.80 5.96 35.45
CA ILE A 200 -55.20 7.07 34.70
C ILE A 200 -53.76 7.32 35.14
N GLU A 201 -53.50 7.35 36.45
CA GLU A 201 -52.15 7.53 36.99
C GLU A 201 -51.21 6.42 36.54
N ARG A 202 -51.67 5.16 36.62
CA ARG A 202 -50.88 4.00 36.16
C ARG A 202 -50.59 4.04 34.66
N ALA A 203 -51.59 4.40 33.85
CA ALA A 203 -51.41 4.54 32.40
C ALA A 203 -50.46 5.71 32.06
N SER A 204 -50.57 6.83 32.76
CA SER A 204 -49.69 7.99 32.58
C SER A 204 -48.23 7.66 32.90
N LEU A 205 -47.98 6.97 34.03
CA LEU A 205 -46.64 6.55 34.42
C LEU A 205 -46.02 5.57 33.41
N ALA A 206 -46.82 4.66 32.86
CA ALA A 206 -46.37 3.76 31.80
C ALA A 206 -46.02 4.50 30.51
N VAL A 207 -46.83 5.49 30.11
CA VAL A 207 -46.54 6.34 28.95
C VAL A 207 -45.24 7.12 29.16
N GLN A 208 -45.05 7.75 30.32
CA GLN A 208 -43.85 8.51 30.65
C GLN A 208 -42.60 7.61 30.63
N SER A 209 -42.67 6.42 31.23
CA SER A 209 -41.57 5.47 31.26
C SER A 209 -41.14 5.02 29.85
N TYR A 210 -42.10 4.68 28.98
CA TYR A 210 -41.76 4.29 27.61
C TYR A 210 -41.30 5.46 26.75
N TYR A 211 -41.81 6.67 27.00
CA TYR A 211 -41.38 7.87 26.31
C TYR A 211 -39.92 8.21 26.64
N MET A 212 -39.53 8.19 27.92
CA MET A 212 -38.14 8.41 28.34
C MET A 212 -37.17 7.40 27.70
N VAL A 213 -37.53 6.12 27.69
CA VAL A 213 -36.70 5.09 27.04
C VAL A 213 -36.52 5.37 25.55
N LEU A 214 -37.56 5.85 24.87
CA LEU A 214 -37.47 6.20 23.45
C LEU A 214 -36.68 7.48 23.23
N GLU A 215 -36.76 8.46 24.13
CA GLU A 215 -35.95 9.66 24.08
C GLU A 215 -34.45 9.35 24.26
N ASP A 216 -34.10 8.50 25.22
CA ASP A 216 -32.72 8.02 25.44
C ASP A 216 -32.17 7.26 24.22
N LEU A 217 -33.05 6.57 23.48
CA LEU A 217 -32.71 5.89 22.23
C LEU A 217 -32.71 6.81 21.00
N GLY A 218 -33.01 8.11 21.16
CA GLY A 218 -33.06 9.09 20.07
C GLY A 218 -34.33 9.07 19.23
N HIS A 219 -35.37 8.34 19.66
CA HIS A 219 -36.67 8.18 19.00
C HIS A 219 -37.79 9.04 19.62
N GLY A 220 -37.43 10.07 20.39
CA GLY A 220 -38.38 11.03 20.95
C GLY A 220 -39.32 11.67 19.91
N PRO A 221 -38.85 12.09 18.73
CA PRO A 221 -39.72 12.64 17.69
C PRO A 221 -40.78 11.66 17.19
N GLU A 222 -40.43 10.39 16.97
CA GLU A 222 -41.35 9.32 16.59
C GLU A 222 -42.36 9.03 17.71
N ALA A 223 -41.88 8.96 18.95
CA ALA A 223 -42.71 8.78 20.14
C ALA A 223 -43.74 9.91 20.29
N MET A 224 -43.33 11.16 20.10
CA MET A 224 -44.20 12.33 20.15
C MET A 224 -45.22 12.35 19.00
N LYS A 225 -44.80 11.95 17.78
CA LYS A 225 -45.71 11.80 16.64
C LYS A 225 -46.77 10.72 16.90
N LEU A 226 -46.37 9.61 17.52
CA LEU A 226 -47.27 8.53 17.93
C LEU A 226 -48.26 8.99 19.01
N ALA A 227 -47.79 9.73 20.03
CA ALA A 227 -48.62 10.32 21.07
C ALA A 227 -49.68 11.27 20.49
N ARG A 228 -49.27 12.19 19.61
CA ARG A 228 -50.19 13.09 18.88
C ARG A 228 -51.26 12.34 18.11
N ARG A 229 -50.88 11.26 17.42
CA ARG A 229 -51.80 10.44 16.63
C ARG A 229 -52.85 9.74 17.49
N ILE A 230 -52.46 9.20 18.65
CA ILE A 230 -53.36 8.39 19.49
C ILE A 230 -54.21 9.27 20.40
N LEU A 231 -53.58 10.17 21.16
CA LEU A 231 -54.26 11.02 22.14
C LEU A 231 -55.01 12.18 21.50
N GLY A 232 -54.58 12.68 20.33
CA GLY A 232 -55.24 13.76 19.61
C GLY A 232 -55.43 15.00 20.50
N THR A 233 -56.69 15.40 20.72
CA THR A 233 -57.08 16.54 21.56
C THR A 233 -56.76 16.33 23.05
N HIS A 234 -56.68 15.09 23.52
CA HIS A 234 -56.34 14.78 24.92
C HIS A 234 -54.86 14.99 25.23
N LEU A 235 -54.01 15.17 24.21
CA LEU A 235 -52.58 15.37 24.40
C LEU A 235 -52.27 16.62 25.23
N ALA A 236 -53.06 17.70 25.09
CA ALA A 236 -52.87 18.93 25.86
C ALA A 236 -53.09 18.75 27.37
N ALA A 237 -53.76 17.66 27.77
CA ALA A 237 -54.00 17.33 29.18
C ALA A 237 -52.96 16.35 29.75
N VAL A 238 -51.96 15.93 28.96
CA VAL A 238 -50.91 15.01 29.36
C VAL A 238 -49.56 15.74 29.30
N GLU A 239 -48.93 15.95 30.44
CA GLU A 239 -47.55 16.45 30.50
C GLU A 239 -46.60 15.31 30.13
N LEU A 240 -46.23 15.26 28.85
CA LEU A 240 -45.09 14.47 28.39
C LEU A 240 -43.86 15.38 28.55
N CYS A 241 -43.10 15.16 29.62
CA CYS A 241 -41.80 15.82 29.83
C CYS A 241 -40.83 15.50 28.69
#